data_AF-A0A8X6XRY1-F1
#
_entry.id   AF-A0A8X6XRY1-F1
#
_cell.length_a   1.000
_cell.length_b   1.000
_cell.length_c   1.000
_cell.angle_alpha   90.00
_cell.angle_beta   90.00
_cell.angle_gamma   90.00
#
_symmetry.space_group_name_H-M   'P 1'
#
loop_
_entity.id
_entity.type
_entity.pdbx_description
1 polymer ?
#
loop_
_entity_poly.entity_id
_entity_poly.type
_entity_poly.pdbx_seq_one_letter_code
_entity_poly.pdbx_strand_id
1 'polypeptide(L)'
;MESGKNTQKDTEIVADVLKELGIKDYEDNVLDEMLKFTNKYVSSTIDNAMVFSNPTKTKKKFHANDVARAISHHQPKNFINTPDKELIASMAKHKNSLPLPQIKSSAVSQLPPDHDSPTACNYRVKSLTKKARTVSPLSGLPTNSVKVSRPIATLNEPSPITSIIITSISAKSNSNPIVTKPNNNSNNQ
;
A
#
# COMPACT_ATOMS: atom_id res chain seq x y z
N MET A 1 32.15 -20.82 24.10
CA MET A 1 32.47 -21.08 22.69
C MET A 1 31.93 -22.47 22.34
N GLU A 2 30.62 -22.58 22.06
CA GLU A 2 30.00 -23.86 21.67
C GLU A 2 28.99 -23.71 20.52
N SER A 3 28.75 -22.47 20.06
CA SER A 3 27.73 -22.14 19.06
C SER A 3 27.98 -22.76 17.69
N GLY A 4 29.24 -22.90 17.25
CA GLY A 4 29.56 -23.35 15.90
C GLY A 4 29.27 -24.83 15.61
N LYS A 5 29.25 -25.68 16.65
CA LYS A 5 29.02 -27.13 16.47
C LYS A 5 27.55 -27.48 16.24
N ASN A 6 26.64 -26.66 16.77
CA ASN A 6 25.20 -26.89 16.61
C ASN A 6 24.71 -26.34 15.27
N THR A 7 25.25 -25.19 14.83
CA THR A 7 24.90 -24.60 13.53
C THR A 7 25.15 -25.58 12.37
N GLN A 8 26.26 -26.32 12.40
CA GLN A 8 26.54 -27.32 11.36
C GLN A 8 25.50 -28.46 11.33
N LYS A 9 25.05 -28.93 12.50
CA LYS A 9 24.01 -29.97 12.59
C LYS A 9 22.65 -29.46 12.11
N ASP A 10 22.30 -28.23 12.45
CA ASP A 10 21.04 -27.62 12.02
C ASP A 10 21.01 -27.41 10.49
N THR A 11 22.16 -27.06 9.90
CA THR A 11 22.33 -26.99 8.44
C THR A 11 22.14 -28.36 7.78
N GLU A 12 22.71 -29.43 8.34
CA GLU A 12 22.52 -30.80 7.84
C GLU A 12 21.04 -31.22 7.88
N ILE A 13 20.32 -30.90 8.97
CA ILE A 13 18.87 -31.17 9.09
C ILE A 13 18.08 -30.45 8.00
N VAL A 14 18.38 -29.18 7.73
CA VAL A 14 17.71 -28.41 6.67
C VAL A 14 17.98 -29.01 5.28
N ALA A 15 19.19 -29.49 5.04
CA ALA A 15 19.55 -30.18 3.80
C ALA A 15 18.79 -31.50 3.63
N ASP A 16 18.62 -32.28 4.70
CA ASP A 16 17.84 -33.51 4.68
C ASP A 16 16.34 -33.24 4.37
N VAL A 17 15.76 -32.17 4.94
CA VAL A 17 14.39 -31.74 4.64
C VAL A 17 14.25 -31.38 3.16
N LEU A 18 15.18 -30.62 2.59
CA LEU A 18 15.16 -30.25 1.17
C LEU A 18 15.24 -31.48 0.26
N LYS A 19 16.04 -32.46 0.64
CA LYS A 19 16.17 -33.73 -0.07
C LYS A 19 14.89 -34.57 -0.01
N GLU A 20 14.20 -34.59 1.14
CA GLU A 20 12.89 -35.25 1.29
C GLU A 20 11.81 -34.59 0.43
N LEU A 21 11.86 -33.25 0.28
CA LEU A 21 10.99 -32.50 -0.64
C LEU A 21 11.32 -32.73 -2.13
N GLY A 22 12.38 -33.49 -2.44
CA GLY A 22 12.78 -33.81 -3.81
C GLY A 22 13.61 -32.71 -4.49
N ILE A 23 14.07 -31.70 -3.74
CA ILE A 23 14.92 -30.63 -4.25
C ILE A 23 16.38 -31.07 -4.13
N LYS A 24 17.03 -31.32 -5.27
CA LYS A 24 18.43 -31.80 -5.32
C LYS A 24 19.43 -30.70 -5.69
N ASP A 25 18.97 -29.68 -6.41
CA ASP A 25 19.79 -28.57 -6.87
C ASP A 25 19.36 -27.29 -6.13
N TYR A 26 20.25 -26.79 -5.26
CA TYR A 26 20.08 -25.54 -4.55
C TYR A 26 21.45 -24.85 -4.39
N GLU A 27 21.44 -23.53 -4.29
CA GLU A 27 22.64 -22.74 -3.97
C GLU A 27 23.00 -22.87 -2.49
N ASP A 28 24.29 -22.89 -2.16
CA ASP A 28 24.76 -23.06 -0.77
C ASP A 28 24.19 -22.00 0.20
N ASN A 29 23.90 -20.80 -0.31
CA ASN A 29 23.32 -19.69 0.47
C ASN A 29 21.88 -19.96 0.93
N VAL A 30 21.15 -20.87 0.27
CA VAL A 30 19.75 -21.19 0.62
C VAL A 30 19.69 -21.85 1.99
N LEU A 31 20.66 -22.70 2.33
CA LEU A 31 20.69 -23.37 3.63
C LEU A 31 20.84 -22.37 4.78
N ASP A 32 21.75 -21.41 4.64
CA ASP A 32 21.97 -20.36 5.65
C ASP A 32 20.75 -19.44 5.78
N GLU A 33 20.12 -19.06 4.66
CA GLU A 33 18.92 -18.21 4.69
C GLU A 33 17.71 -18.94 5.28
N MET A 34 17.51 -20.22 4.95
CA MET A 34 16.44 -21.04 5.53
C MET A 34 16.63 -21.24 7.04
N LEU A 35 17.88 -21.43 7.48
CA LEU A 35 18.21 -21.53 8.90
C LEU A 35 17.95 -20.21 9.62
N LYS A 36 18.37 -19.07 9.05
CA LYS A 36 18.07 -17.73 9.59
C LYS A 36 16.57 -17.50 9.68
N PHE A 37 15.82 -17.86 8.66
CA PHE A 37 14.37 -17.74 8.64
C PHE A 37 13.73 -18.55 9.77
N THR A 38 14.11 -19.81 9.92
CA THR A 38 13.59 -20.70 10.96
C THR A 38 13.86 -20.16 12.36
N ASN A 39 15.10 -19.74 12.62
CA ASN A 39 15.49 -19.16 13.91
C ASN A 39 14.70 -17.88 14.20
N LYS A 40 14.58 -16.98 13.22
CA LYS A 40 13.80 -15.74 13.36
C LYS A 40 12.32 -16.03 13.61
N TYR A 41 11.74 -17.01 12.92
CA TYR A 41 10.34 -17.42 13.10
C TYR A 41 10.09 -17.98 14.50
N VAL A 42 10.96 -18.87 14.97
CA VAL A 42 10.85 -19.47 16.32
C VAL A 42 10.99 -18.39 17.39
N SER A 43 12.01 -17.53 17.31
CA SER A 43 12.18 -16.43 18.26
C SER A 43 10.97 -15.50 18.28
N SER A 44 10.49 -15.05 17.12
CA SER A 44 9.31 -14.18 17.05
C SER A 44 8.04 -14.86 17.59
N THR A 45 7.88 -16.16 17.34
CA THR A 45 6.73 -16.93 17.85
C THR A 45 6.78 -17.05 19.37
N ILE A 46 7.96 -17.27 19.95
CA ILE A 46 8.14 -17.31 21.41
C ILE A 46 7.87 -15.93 22.02
N ASP A 47 8.39 -14.86 21.42
CA ASP A 47 8.14 -13.48 21.87
C ASP A 47 6.64 -13.15 21.88
N ASN A 48 5.93 -13.51 20.81
CA ASN A 48 4.49 -13.35 20.73
C ASN A 48 3.75 -14.23 21.75
N ALA A 49 4.17 -15.47 21.96
CA ALA A 49 3.58 -16.36 22.96
C ALA A 49 3.76 -15.81 24.39
N MET A 50 4.90 -15.18 24.69
CA MET A 50 5.10 -14.49 25.97
C MET A 50 4.12 -13.33 26.16
N VAL A 51 3.81 -12.58 25.10
CA VAL A 51 2.81 -11.49 25.15
C VAL A 51 1.38 -12.03 25.31
N PHE A 52 1.07 -13.17 24.68
CA PHE A 52 -0.25 -13.80 24.80
C PHE A 52 -0.47 -14.53 26.12
N SER A 53 0.61 -14.90 26.83
CA SER A 53 0.52 -15.43 28.18
C SER A 53 0.03 -14.34 29.14
N ASN A 54 -0.91 -14.67 30.04
CA ASN A 54 -1.57 -13.68 30.90
C ASN A 54 -0.54 -12.80 31.64
N PRO A 55 -0.51 -11.46 31.39
CA PRO A 55 0.49 -10.57 31.96
C PRO A 55 0.33 -10.40 33.48
N THR A 56 -0.78 -10.87 34.05
CA THR A 56 -1.08 -10.85 35.48
C THR A 56 -0.46 -12.01 36.25
N LYS A 57 0.08 -13.02 35.58
CA LYS A 57 0.79 -14.13 36.26
C LYS A 57 2.22 -13.69 36.57
N THR A 58 2.57 -13.67 37.85
CA THR A 58 3.89 -13.29 38.41
C THR A 58 5.08 -14.15 37.95
N LYS A 59 4.85 -15.19 37.14
CA LYS A 59 5.88 -16.06 36.59
C LYS A 59 5.78 -16.07 35.07
N LYS A 60 6.88 -15.74 34.39
CA LYS A 60 7.07 -15.81 32.93
C LYS A 60 7.09 -17.26 32.43
N LYS A 61 5.96 -17.94 32.53
CA LYS A 61 5.75 -19.30 32.02
C LYS A 61 4.69 -19.23 30.93
N PHE A 62 5.09 -19.48 29.69
CA PHE A 62 4.16 -19.65 28.57
C PHE A 62 3.81 -21.14 28.43
N HIS A 63 2.57 -21.43 28.04
CA HIS A 63 2.06 -22.78 27.83
C HIS A 63 1.91 -23.10 26.33
N ALA A 64 1.70 -24.37 25.99
CA ALA A 64 1.48 -24.80 24.60
C ALA A 64 0.30 -24.06 23.92
N ASN A 65 -0.75 -23.73 24.69
CA ASN A 65 -1.88 -22.95 24.20
C ASN A 65 -1.49 -21.53 23.79
N ASP A 66 -0.51 -20.91 24.47
CA ASP A 66 -0.04 -19.56 24.15
C ASP A 66 0.76 -19.57 22.83
N VAL A 67 1.52 -20.64 22.57
CA VAL A 67 2.21 -20.87 21.30
C VAL A 67 1.22 -21.11 20.15
N ALA A 68 0.20 -21.94 20.36
CA ALA A 68 -0.84 -22.18 19.36
C ALA A 68 -1.62 -20.90 19.01
N ARG A 69 -1.86 -20.04 20.01
CA ARG A 69 -2.46 -18.71 19.82
C ARG A 69 -1.54 -17.78 19.05
N ALA A 70 -0.23 -17.78 19.35
CA ALA A 70 0.76 -16.99 18.64
C ALA A 70 0.84 -17.36 17.15
N ILE A 71 0.87 -18.65 16.84
CA ILE A 71 0.90 -19.16 15.46
C ILE A 71 -0.37 -18.76 14.72
N SER A 72 -1.55 -19.01 15.31
CA SER A 72 -2.85 -18.66 14.73
C SER A 72 -2.97 -17.16 14.42
N HIS A 73 -2.40 -16.30 15.26
CA HIS A 73 -2.39 -14.86 15.03
C HIS A 73 -1.52 -14.42 13.85
N HIS A 74 -0.40 -15.11 13.62
CA HIS A 74 0.57 -14.80 12.56
C HIS A 74 0.18 -15.39 11.19
N GLN A 75 -0.61 -16.46 11.19
CA GLN A 75 -1.03 -17.22 10.01
C GLN A 75 -1.66 -16.37 8.88
N PRO A 76 -2.66 -15.51 9.13
CA PRO A 76 -3.34 -14.79 8.05
C PRO A 76 -2.47 -13.73 7.36
N LYS A 77 -1.40 -13.25 8.02
CA LYS A 77 -0.55 -12.18 7.50
C LYS A 77 0.62 -12.71 6.66
N ASN A 78 1.14 -13.89 7.00
CA ASN A 78 2.44 -14.35 6.49
C ASN A 78 2.35 -15.62 5.66
N PHE A 79 1.27 -16.37 5.78
CA PHE A 79 1.08 -17.59 5.02
C PHE A 79 0.01 -17.39 3.96
N ILE A 80 0.33 -17.88 2.76
CA ILE A 80 -0.61 -17.89 1.65
C ILE A 80 -1.50 -19.11 1.87
N ASN A 81 -2.73 -18.86 2.32
CA ASN A 81 -3.78 -19.87 2.23
C ASN A 81 -4.37 -19.81 0.83
N THR A 82 -4.77 -20.96 0.30
CA THR A 82 -5.54 -21.00 -0.95
C THR A 82 -6.73 -20.05 -0.80
N PRO A 83 -6.86 -19.04 -1.68
CA PRO A 83 -7.90 -18.04 -1.53
C PRO A 83 -9.28 -18.68 -1.60
N ASP A 84 -10.21 -18.16 -0.82
CA ASP A 84 -11.58 -18.66 -0.77
C ASP A 84 -12.24 -18.54 -2.16
N LYS A 85 -12.67 -19.69 -2.69
CA LYS A 85 -13.30 -19.79 -4.01
C LYS A 85 -14.61 -19.03 -4.06
N GLU A 86 -15.36 -18.98 -2.97
CA GLU A 86 -16.62 -18.23 -2.92
C GLU A 86 -16.39 -16.72 -2.99
N LEU A 87 -15.35 -16.24 -2.30
CA LEU A 87 -14.93 -14.84 -2.39
C LEU A 87 -14.54 -14.47 -3.84
N ILE A 88 -13.72 -15.29 -4.51
CA ILE A 88 -13.35 -15.06 -5.92
C ILE A 88 -14.59 -15.10 -6.82
N ALA A 89 -15.48 -16.06 -6.63
CA ALA A 89 -16.68 -16.20 -7.45
C ALA A 89 -17.65 -15.02 -7.26
N SER A 90 -17.81 -14.52 -6.03
CA SER A 90 -18.65 -13.34 -5.76
C SER A 90 -18.07 -12.06 -6.37
N MET A 91 -16.75 -11.85 -6.25
CA MET A 91 -16.04 -10.76 -6.91
C MET A 91 -16.14 -10.85 -8.43
N ALA A 92 -16.00 -12.04 -9.00
CA ALA A 92 -16.15 -12.28 -10.43
C ALA A 92 -17.57 -11.97 -10.90
N LYS A 93 -18.62 -12.45 -10.20
CA LYS A 93 -20.01 -12.11 -10.52
C LYS A 93 -20.26 -10.61 -10.45
N HIS A 94 -19.73 -9.92 -9.44
CA HIS A 94 -19.84 -8.47 -9.32
C HIS A 94 -19.16 -7.75 -10.49
N LYS A 95 -17.92 -8.12 -10.84
CA LYS A 95 -17.21 -7.50 -11.97
C LYS A 95 -17.84 -7.83 -13.33
N ASN A 96 -18.30 -9.07 -13.52
CA ASN A 96 -18.92 -9.54 -14.76
C ASN A 96 -20.36 -9.03 -14.94
N SER A 97 -20.95 -8.40 -13.92
CA SER A 97 -22.25 -7.72 -14.06
C SER A 97 -22.17 -6.44 -14.89
N LEU A 98 -20.97 -5.85 -15.00
CA LEU A 98 -20.75 -4.66 -15.82
C LEU A 98 -20.68 -5.08 -17.30
N PRO A 99 -21.55 -4.54 -18.17
CA PRO A 99 -21.50 -4.85 -19.59
C PRO A 99 -20.19 -4.33 -20.17
N LEU A 100 -19.69 -5.06 -21.18
CA LEU A 100 -18.46 -4.66 -21.87
C LEU A 100 -18.64 -3.30 -22.56
N PRO A 101 -17.61 -2.43 -22.54
CA PRO A 101 -17.62 -1.19 -23.31
C PRO A 101 -17.82 -1.46 -24.81
N GLN A 102 -18.56 -0.57 -25.49
CA GLN A 102 -18.83 -0.71 -26.92
C GLN A 102 -17.54 -0.55 -27.75
N ILE A 103 -17.26 -1.53 -28.61
CA ILE A 103 -16.08 -1.52 -29.50
C ILE A 103 -16.42 -0.68 -30.75
N LYS A 104 -15.59 0.31 -31.08
CA LYS A 104 -15.69 1.08 -32.34
C LYS A 104 -14.89 0.37 -33.44
N SER A 105 -15.43 0.28 -34.66
CA SER A 105 -14.83 -0.46 -35.79
C SER A 105 -13.53 0.13 -36.34
N SER A 106 -13.20 1.38 -36.03
CA SER A 106 -11.88 1.99 -36.31
C SER A 106 -10.89 1.58 -35.21
N ALA A 107 -10.55 0.30 -35.19
CA ALA A 107 -9.73 -0.33 -34.15
C ALA A 107 -8.22 -0.10 -34.37
N VAL A 108 -7.80 1.17 -34.36
CA VAL A 108 -6.44 1.46 -33.87
C VAL A 108 -6.49 1.23 -32.36
N SER A 109 -5.50 0.53 -31.79
CA SER A 109 -5.44 0.18 -30.37
C SER A 109 -5.94 1.32 -29.49
N GLN A 110 -7.07 1.14 -28.79
CA GLN A 110 -7.63 2.15 -27.90
C GLN A 110 -6.69 2.28 -26.70
N LEU A 111 -5.70 3.14 -26.84
CA LEU A 111 -4.91 3.58 -25.70
C LEU A 111 -5.83 4.33 -24.74
N PRO A 112 -5.57 4.25 -23.42
CA PRO A 112 -6.10 5.23 -22.48
C PRO A 112 -5.82 6.65 -23.03
N PRO A 113 -6.64 7.65 -22.66
CA PRO A 113 -6.37 9.03 -23.01
C PRO A 113 -4.91 9.42 -22.74
N ASP A 114 -4.35 10.33 -23.53
CA ASP A 114 -2.91 10.67 -23.48
C ASP A 114 -2.41 11.07 -22.08
N HIS A 115 -3.29 11.61 -21.23
CA HIS A 115 -2.98 11.96 -19.83
C HIS A 115 -2.87 10.76 -18.88
N ASP A 116 -3.55 9.65 -19.17
CA ASP A 116 -3.46 8.38 -18.42
C ASP A 116 -2.40 7.45 -19.04
N SER A 117 -1.64 7.93 -20.02
CA SER A 117 -0.52 7.20 -20.59
C SER A 117 0.74 7.36 -19.72
N PRO A 118 1.59 6.33 -19.59
CA PRO A 118 2.86 6.44 -18.86
C PRO A 118 3.86 7.39 -19.55
N THR A 119 3.59 7.81 -20.78
CA THR A 119 4.41 8.75 -21.56
C THR A 119 4.08 10.22 -21.24
N ALA A 120 2.96 10.48 -20.55
CA ALA A 120 2.58 11.82 -20.13
C ALA A 120 3.63 12.45 -19.19
N CYS A 121 4.01 13.70 -19.46
CA CYS A 121 5.00 14.41 -18.64
C CYS A 121 4.40 14.79 -17.28
N ASN A 122 4.73 14.01 -16.24
CA ASN A 122 4.26 14.21 -14.86
C ASN A 122 5.13 15.19 -14.03
N TYR A 123 6.06 15.90 -14.65
CA TYR A 123 6.96 16.83 -13.96
C TYR A 123 7.18 18.11 -14.76
N ARG A 124 7.33 19.25 -14.05
CA ARG A 124 7.67 20.53 -14.66
C ARG A 124 9.00 21.01 -14.11
N VAL A 125 9.98 21.16 -14.99
CA VAL A 125 11.28 21.73 -14.63
C VAL A 125 11.07 23.20 -14.25
N LYS A 126 11.38 23.55 -13.00
CA LYS A 126 11.43 24.95 -12.58
C LYS A 126 12.72 25.54 -13.13
N SER A 127 12.62 26.45 -14.11
CA SER A 127 13.79 27.22 -14.50
C SER A 127 14.22 28.06 -13.30
N LEU A 128 15.44 27.82 -12.82
CA LEU A 128 16.13 28.79 -11.98
C LEU A 128 16.32 30.00 -12.87
N THR A 129 15.49 31.02 -12.68
CA THR A 129 15.68 32.32 -13.29
C THR A 129 17.06 32.81 -12.87
N LYS A 130 18.07 32.56 -13.70
CA LYS A 130 19.33 33.28 -13.63
C LYS A 130 18.94 34.72 -13.87
N LYS A 131 18.83 35.49 -12.80
CA LYS A 131 18.70 36.95 -12.83
C LYS A 131 19.92 37.41 -13.62
N ALA A 132 19.73 37.67 -14.91
CA ALA A 132 20.76 38.21 -15.76
C ALA A 132 21.21 39.50 -15.07
N ARG A 133 22.48 39.52 -14.64
CA ARG A 133 23.12 40.73 -14.15
C ARG A 133 23.25 41.63 -15.37
N THR A 134 22.23 42.45 -15.61
CA THR A 134 22.29 43.54 -16.58
C THR A 134 23.36 44.49 -16.07
N VAL A 135 24.52 44.47 -16.70
CA VAL A 135 25.47 45.57 -16.63
C VAL A 135 24.76 46.79 -17.22
N SER A 136 24.36 47.71 -16.35
CA SER A 136 23.77 48.99 -16.73
C SER A 136 24.88 49.94 -17.22
N PRO A 137 24.70 50.63 -18.35
CA PRO A 137 25.34 51.92 -18.54
C PRO A 137 24.55 52.98 -17.75
N LEU A 138 25.32 53.76 -17.01
CA LEU A 138 25.01 55.00 -16.30
C LEU A 138 24.13 55.97 -17.12
N SER A 139 23.02 56.46 -16.53
CA SER A 139 22.54 57.87 -16.51
C SER A 139 21.05 57.98 -16.08
N GLY A 140 20.75 58.73 -15.01
CA GLY A 140 19.39 59.24 -14.69
C GLY A 140 18.99 59.18 -13.20
N LEU A 141 18.70 60.35 -12.61
CA LEU A 141 18.47 60.71 -11.18
C LEU A 141 17.21 60.06 -10.53
N PRO A 142 17.06 60.09 -9.18
CA PRO A 142 16.22 59.17 -8.39
C PRO A 142 14.87 59.75 -7.95
N THR A 143 13.91 58.88 -7.62
CA THR A 143 12.86 59.18 -6.64
C THR A 143 12.45 57.92 -5.83
N ASN A 144 12.28 58.15 -4.52
CA ASN A 144 12.03 57.16 -3.46
C ASN A 144 10.62 56.54 -3.52
N SER A 145 10.48 55.28 -3.03
CA SER A 145 9.48 54.87 -2.01
C SER A 145 9.60 53.38 -1.59
N VAL A 146 10.33 53.14 -0.48
CA VAL A 146 10.04 52.35 0.73
C VAL A 146 8.64 51.62 0.76
N LYS A 147 8.40 50.34 1.12
CA LYS A 147 8.70 49.50 2.33
C LYS A 147 8.25 48.02 2.03
N VAL A 148 9.03 46.96 2.36
CA VAL A 148 8.87 46.00 3.51
C VAL A 148 7.67 45.01 3.36
N SER A 149 7.78 43.68 3.39
CA SER A 149 8.36 42.79 4.42
C SER A 149 8.50 41.32 3.95
N ARG A 150 9.47 40.59 4.52
CA ARG A 150 9.59 39.10 4.53
C ARG A 150 8.70 38.50 5.64
N PRO A 151 8.47 37.18 5.65
CA PRO A 151 9.29 36.38 6.56
C PRO A 151 9.98 35.18 5.90
N ILE A 152 11.11 34.84 6.52
CA ILE A 152 11.99 33.70 6.28
C ILE A 152 11.35 32.45 6.88
N ALA A 153 11.49 31.29 6.22
CA ALA A 153 11.37 29.99 6.87
C ALA A 153 12.45 29.04 6.33
N THR A 154 13.19 28.52 7.29
CA THR A 154 14.39 27.69 7.25
C THR A 154 14.09 26.24 6.89
N LEU A 155 15.15 25.57 6.45
CA LEU A 155 15.22 24.22 5.93
C LEU A 155 15.47 23.19 7.06
N ASN A 156 14.82 22.02 6.94
CA ASN A 156 15.09 20.70 7.57
C ASN A 156 14.54 20.38 8.97
N GLU A 157 13.59 19.43 9.02
CA GLU A 157 13.81 18.08 9.57
C GLU A 157 12.66 17.12 9.16
N PRO A 158 12.88 15.78 9.11
CA PRO A 158 11.86 14.80 8.74
C PRO A 158 11.16 14.24 9.98
N SER A 159 9.83 14.20 9.99
CA SER A 159 9.05 13.48 11.03
C SER A 159 7.68 13.04 10.45
N PRO A 160 6.92 12.15 11.11
CA PRO A 160 6.48 10.88 10.55
C PRO A 160 5.04 10.92 10.02
N ILE A 161 4.70 9.88 9.26
CA ILE A 161 3.37 9.52 8.77
C ILE A 161 2.36 9.53 9.94
N THR A 162 1.25 10.28 9.83
CA THR A 162 -0.16 9.99 10.22
C THR A 162 -0.98 11.27 9.97
N SER A 163 -1.96 11.33 9.06
CA SER A 163 -3.39 11.08 9.37
C SER A 163 -4.20 11.15 8.07
N ILE A 164 -5.04 10.15 7.83
CA ILE A 164 -6.00 10.09 6.73
C ILE A 164 -7.16 11.06 7.06
N ILE A 165 -7.40 12.07 6.23
CA ILE A 165 -8.64 12.85 6.27
C ILE A 165 -9.65 12.18 5.33
N ILE A 166 -10.65 11.55 5.94
CA ILE A 166 -11.86 11.06 5.27
C ILE A 166 -12.71 12.28 4.92
N THR A 167 -12.84 12.62 3.64
CA THR A 167 -13.91 13.51 3.19
C THR A 167 -15.12 12.66 2.82
N SER A 168 -16.16 12.74 3.66
CA SER A 168 -17.47 12.19 3.40
C SER A 168 -18.09 12.88 2.17
N ILE A 169 -18.25 12.14 1.07
CA ILE A 169 -19.10 12.56 -0.04
C ILE A 169 -20.56 12.25 0.31
N SER A 170 -21.30 13.30 0.61
CA SER A 170 -22.75 13.32 0.76
C SER A 170 -23.43 12.95 -0.56
N ALA A 171 -24.30 11.94 -0.51
CA ALA A 171 -25.13 11.51 -1.62
C ALA A 171 -26.18 12.59 -1.95
N LYS A 172 -26.09 13.20 -3.14
CA LYS A 172 -27.22 13.93 -3.73
C LYS A 172 -28.14 12.91 -4.39
N SER A 173 -29.37 12.83 -3.87
CA SER A 173 -30.48 12.12 -4.46
C SER A 173 -30.88 12.78 -5.78
N ASN A 174 -30.96 11.98 -6.85
CA ASN A 174 -31.61 12.39 -8.09
C ASN A 174 -33.12 12.28 -7.90
N SER A 175 -33.82 13.40 -7.80
CA SER A 175 -35.26 13.46 -8.04
C SER A 175 -35.49 13.74 -9.53
N ASN A 176 -36.22 12.84 -10.18
CA ASN A 176 -36.72 13.03 -11.55
C ASN A 176 -37.72 14.20 -11.59
N PRO A 177 -37.76 15.02 -12.64
CA PRO A 177 -38.80 16.02 -12.79
C PRO A 177 -40.14 15.36 -13.17
N ILE A 178 -41.15 15.58 -12.32
CA ILE A 178 -42.55 15.24 -12.57
C ILE A 178 -43.09 16.16 -13.67
N VAL A 179 -43.53 15.57 -14.79
CA VAL A 179 -44.34 16.22 -15.82
C VAL A 179 -45.80 16.15 -15.38
N THR A 180 -46.40 17.29 -15.04
CA THR A 180 -47.83 17.40 -14.72
C THR A 180 -48.63 17.62 -16.00
N LYS A 181 -49.52 16.69 -16.37
CA LYS A 181 -50.58 16.90 -17.36
C LYS A 181 -51.76 17.66 -16.71
N PRO A 182 -52.43 18.59 -17.42
CA PRO A 182 -53.63 19.23 -16.91
C PRO A 182 -54.85 18.28 -16.95
N ASN A 183 -55.62 18.35 -15.87
CA ASN A 183 -56.86 17.65 -15.59
C ASN A 183 -58.02 18.24 -16.40
N ASN A 184 -58.63 17.45 -17.29
CA ASN A 184 -59.94 17.77 -17.87
C ASN A 184 -60.95 16.75 -17.34
N ASN A 185 -61.78 17.22 -16.40
CA ASN A 185 -62.93 16.51 -15.90
C ASN A 185 -64.08 16.66 -16.90
N SER A 186 -64.55 15.55 -17.46
CA SER A 186 -65.83 15.47 -18.16
C SER A 186 -66.51 14.21 -17.68
N ASN A 187 -67.57 14.37 -16.89
CA ASN A 187 -68.62 13.37 -16.74
C ASN A 187 -69.95 14.08 -16.52
N ASN A 188 -70.84 13.83 -17.49
CA ASN A 188 -72.29 13.99 -17.55
C ASN A 188 -73.03 14.35 -16.27
N GLN A 189 -73.81 15.43 -16.36
CA GLN A 189 -75.29 15.37 -16.31
C GLN A 189 -75.87 16.52 -17.14
#